data_AF-A0A1M5MTT4-F1
#
_entry.id   AF-A0A1M5MTT4-F1
#
_cell.length_a   1.000
_cell.length_b   1.000
_cell.length_c   1.000
_cell.angle_alpha   90.00
_cell.angle_beta   90.00
_cell.angle_gamma   90.00
#
_symmetry.space_group_name_H-M   'P 1'
#
loop_
_entity.id
_entity.type
_entity.pdbx_description
1 polymer ?
#
loop_
_entity_poly.entity_id
_entity_poly.type
_entity_poly.pdbx_seq_one_letter_code
_entity_poly.pdbx_strand_id
1 'polypeptide(L)' 'MKNQQKINREKLKTIKGGRPPLGCNNWNPAAMCCRSWAPDYCGQATCPDSPAPAC' A
#
# COMPACT_ATOMS: atom_id res chain seq x y z
N MET A 1 -11.14 29.11 -13.81
CA MET A 1 -11.35 28.15 -12.69
C MET A 1 -11.31 26.74 -13.27
N LYS A 2 -10.43 25.85 -12.80
CA LYS A 2 -10.36 24.47 -13.31
C LYS A 2 -11.42 23.63 -12.59
N ASN A 3 -12.42 23.16 -13.32
CA ASN A 3 -13.47 22.30 -12.80
C ASN A 3 -12.85 21.05 -12.15
N GLN A 4 -13.11 20.85 -10.86
CA GLN A 4 -12.70 19.65 -10.14
C GLN A 4 -13.59 18.49 -10.60
N GLN A 5 -13.13 17.73 -11.60
CA GLN A 5 -13.84 16.54 -12.07
C GLN A 5 -13.98 15.53 -10.93
N LYS A 6 -15.19 15.01 -10.74
CA LYS A 6 -15.46 13.97 -9.74
C LYS A 6 -14.68 12.72 -10.13
N ILE A 7 -13.67 12.38 -9.35
CA ILE A 7 -12.77 11.27 -9.62
C ILE A 7 -13.54 9.96 -9.36
N ASN A 8 -13.51 9.02 -10.31
CA ASN A 8 -14.10 7.69 -10.10
C ASN A 8 -13.42 6.99 -8.91
N ARG A 9 -14.20 6.20 -8.14
CA ARG A 9 -13.77 5.50 -6.94
C ARG A 9 -12.57 4.57 -7.17
N GLU A 10 -12.45 3.96 -8.35
CA GLU A 10 -11.29 3.13 -8.71
C GLU A 10 -10.03 3.98 -8.87
N LYS A 11 -10.15 5.08 -9.63
CA LYS A 11 -9.05 6.02 -9.84
C LYS A 11 -8.64 6.70 -8.53
N LEU A 12 -9.59 6.94 -7.61
CA LEU A 12 -9.31 7.41 -6.26
C LEU A 12 -8.54 6.36 -5.43
N LYS A 13 -8.84 5.06 -5.58
CA LYS A 13 -8.06 3.99 -4.92
C LYS A 13 -6.64 3.94 -5.45
N THR A 14 -6.44 4.13 -6.76
CA THR A 14 -5.10 4.21 -7.35
C THR A 14 -4.33 5.43 -6.86
N ILE A 15 -4.96 6.61 -6.82
CA ILE A 15 -4.33 7.85 -6.30
C ILE A 15 -3.95 7.70 -4.82
N LYS A 16 -4.79 7.02 -4.03
CA LYS A 16 -4.51 6.74 -2.61
C LYS A 16 -3.58 5.54 -2.40
N GLY A 17 -3.21 4.86 -3.49
CA GLY A 17 -2.31 3.71 -3.50
C GLY A 17 -2.81 2.47 -2.79
N GLY A 18 -4.09 2.13 -3.01
CA GLY A 18 -4.69 0.91 -2.49
C GLY A 18 -4.90 0.92 -0.98
N ARG A 19 -5.38 -0.22 -0.46
CA ARG A 19 -5.56 -0.43 0.97
C ARG A 19 -4.40 -1.30 1.48
N PRO A 20 -3.69 -0.88 2.54
CA PRO A 20 -2.67 -1.72 3.14
C PRO A 20 -3.25 -3.08 3.60
N PRO A 21 -2.51 -4.17 3.38
CA PRO A 21 -2.83 -5.46 3.97
C PRO A 21 -2.68 -5.42 5.49
N LEU A 22 -3.39 -6.33 6.17
CA LEU A 22 -3.38 -6.44 7.63
C LEU A 22 -1.96 -6.76 8.11
N GLY A 23 -1.51 -6.06 9.15
CA GLY A 23 -0.15 -6.20 9.68
C GLY A 23 0.92 -5.41 8.93
N CYS A 24 0.56 -4.63 7.89
CA CYS A 24 1.51 -3.73 7.27
C CYS A 24 1.71 -2.46 8.12
N ASN A 25 2.89 -2.32 8.72
CA ASN A 25 3.27 -1.14 9.50
C ASN A 25 3.74 0.02 8.61
N ASN A 26 4.31 -0.27 7.45
CA ASN A 26 4.83 0.74 6.55
C ASN A 26 4.39 0.51 5.09
N TRP A 27 3.18 0.95 4.78
CA TRP A 27 2.60 0.81 3.44
C TRP A 27 3.13 1.85 2.48
N ASN A 28 3.63 1.40 1.33
CA ASN A 28 3.97 2.26 0.22
C ASN A 28 2.81 2.30 -0.79
N PRO A 29 1.98 3.35 -0.77
CA PRO A 29 0.86 3.47 -1.70
C PRO A 29 1.30 3.55 -3.17
N ALA A 30 2.47 4.13 -3.46
CA ALA A 30 2.94 4.30 -4.83
C ALA A 30 3.38 2.96 -5.46
N ALA A 31 4.04 2.11 -4.67
CA ALA A 31 4.51 0.80 -5.12
C ALA A 31 3.55 -0.35 -4.77
N MET A 32 2.42 -0.05 -4.13
CA MET A 32 1.43 -1.02 -3.65
C MET A 32 2.05 -2.19 -2.88
N CYS A 33 3.04 -1.88 -2.04
CA CYS A 33 3.79 -2.86 -1.30
C CYS A 33 4.06 -2.38 0.12
N CYS A 34 4.25 -3.33 1.02
CA CYS A 34 4.57 -3.07 2.40
C CYS A 34 6.07 -3.18 2.65
N ARG A 35 6.64 -2.19 3.33
CA ARG A 35 8.06 -2.16 3.67
C ARG A 35 8.39 -2.78 5.02
N SER A 36 7.41 -2.89 5.91
CA SER A 36 7.59 -3.43 7.25
C SER A 36 6.31 -4.05 7.72
N TRP A 37 6.42 -5.29 8.19
CA TRP A 37 5.30 -6.06 8.72
C TRP A 37 5.39 -6.17 10.23
N ALA A 38 4.23 -6.28 10.87
CA ALA A 38 4.14 -6.68 12.26
C ALA A 38 4.64 -8.13 12.42
N PRO A 39 5.22 -8.50 13.57
CA PRO A 39 5.87 -9.79 13.78
C PRO A 39 4.97 -11.01 13.55
N ASP A 40 3.66 -10.88 13.76
CA ASP A 40 2.68 -11.95 13.53
C ASP A 40 2.14 -12.03 12.08
N TYR A 41 2.66 -11.22 11.16
CA TYR A 41 2.14 -11.10 9.81
C TYR A 41 3.21 -11.33 8.74
N CYS A 42 3.04 -12.37 7.91
CA CYS A 42 3.86 -12.59 6.71
C CYS A 42 3.42 -11.68 5.57
N GLY A 43 4.39 -11.07 4.91
CA GLY A 43 4.14 -10.11 3.87
C GLY A 43 3.94 -10.67 2.46
N GLN A 44 2.69 -10.98 2.10
CA GLN A 44 2.32 -11.36 0.74
C GLN A 44 2.60 -10.27 -0.32
N ALA A 45 2.65 -9.00 0.09
CA ALA A 45 2.90 -7.84 -0.78
C ALA A 45 4.12 -7.03 -0.28
N THR A 46 5.25 -7.69 0.02
CA THR A 46 6.46 -7.01 0.51
C THR A 46 7.19 -6.27 -0.60
N CYS A 47 7.69 -5.07 -0.32
CA CYS A 47 8.51 -4.34 -1.28
C CYS A 47 9.87 -5.04 -1.50
N PRO A 48 10.43 -5.01 -2.72
CA PRO A 48 11.71 -5.66 -3.02
C PRO A 48 12.91 -5.07 -2.24
N ASP A 49 12.84 -3.78 -1.88
CA ASP A 49 13.84 -3.08 -1.06
C ASP A 49 13.70 -3.33 0.46
N SER A 50 12.78 -4.18 0.90
CA SER A 50 12.51 -4.38 2.33
C SER A 50 13.07 -5.71 2.83
N PRO A 51 13.53 -5.77 4.10
CA PRO A 51 14.02 -7.01 4.68
C PRO A 51 12.92 -8.07 4.56
N ALA A 52 13.33 -9.31 4.23
CA ALA A 52 12.40 -10.42 4.16
C ALA A 52 11.57 -10.47 5.45
N PRO A 53 10.24 -10.59 5.36
CA PRO A 53 9.41 -10.67 6.55
C PRO A 53 9.93 -11.82 7.40
N ALA A 54 10.16 -11.57 8.69
CA ALA A 54 10.59 -12.58 9.65
C ALA A 54 9.40 -13.49 9.95
N CYS A 55 9.15 -14.40 9.02
CA CYS A 55 8.32 -15.57 9.16
C CYS A 55 9.10 -16.76 8.58
#